data_AF-A0A942NQA9-F1
#
_entry.id   AF-A0A942NQA9-F1
#
_cell.length_a   1.000
_cell.length_b   1.000
_cell.length_c   1.000
_cell.angle_alpha   90.00
_cell.angle_beta   90.00
_cell.angle_gamma   90.00
#
_symmetry.space_group_name_H-M   'P 1'
#
loop_
_entity.id
_entity.type
_entity.pdbx_description
1 polymer ?
#
loop_
_entity_poly.entity_id
_entity_poly.type
_entity_poly.pdbx_seq_one_letter_code
_entity_poly.pdbx_strand_id
1 'polypeptide(L)' 'MSTWKSFEDIEIWQLSRAFCNDIFQIMQYEGLKADNALKNQINRSSGSIMDNT' A
#
# COMPACT_ATOMS: atom_id res chain seq x y z
N MET A 1 -5.39 30.14 2.06
CA MET A 1 -6.23 28.98 2.43
C MET A 1 -5.43 27.74 2.06
N SER A 2 -5.22 26.81 2.99
CA SER A 2 -4.61 25.52 2.65
C SER A 2 -5.52 24.80 1.66
N THR A 3 -4.98 24.26 0.58
CA THR A 3 -5.72 23.48 -0.42
C THR A 3 -6.28 22.19 0.19
N TRP A 4 -5.62 21.66 1.23
CA TRP A 4 -5.96 20.41 1.90
C TRP A 4 -6.29 20.68 3.37
N LYS A 5 -7.31 19.99 3.91
CA LYS A 5 -7.74 20.12 5.31
C LYS A 5 -7.19 18.99 6.18
N SER A 6 -6.89 17.84 5.58
CA SER A 6 -6.12 16.77 6.19
C SER A 6 -5.19 16.10 5.17
N PHE A 7 -4.33 15.19 5.66
CA PHE A 7 -3.43 14.41 4.83
C PHE A 7 -4.21 13.42 3.94
N GLU A 8 -5.31 12.88 4.46
CA GLU A 8 -6.20 11.98 3.75
C GLU A 8 -6.90 12.64 2.56
N ASP A 9 -6.97 13.97 2.48
CA ASP A 9 -7.52 14.67 1.32
C ASP A 9 -6.59 14.56 0.10
N ILE A 10 -5.31 14.26 0.29
CA ILE A 10 -4.30 14.23 -0.78
C ILE A 10 -4.56 13.03 -1.70
N GLU A 11 -4.88 13.30 -2.96
CA GLU A 11 -5.23 12.28 -3.96
C GLU A 11 -4.14 11.22 -4.13
N ILE A 12 -2.86 11.62 -4.19
CA ILE A 12 -1.75 10.66 -4.36
C ILE A 12 -1.62 9.71 -3.16
N TRP A 13 -1.93 10.18 -1.95
CA TRP A 13 -1.95 9.35 -0.76
C TRP A 13 -3.13 8.36 -0.79
N GLN A 14 -4.31 8.82 -1.19
CA GLN A 14 -5.50 7.97 -1.33
C GLN A 14 -5.26 6.83 -2.33
N LEU A 15 -4.68 7.15 -3.49
CA LEU A 15 -4.33 6.18 -4.53
C LEU A 15 -3.30 5.16 -4.03
N SER A 16 -2.29 5.63 -3.31
CA SER A 16 -1.25 4.76 -2.75
C SER A 16 -1.80 3.83 -1.67
N ARG A 17 -2.73 4.33 -0.85
CA ARG A 17 -3.45 3.50 0.13
C ARG A 17 -4.33 2.44 -0.53
N ALA A 18 -5.05 2.80 -1.60
CA ALA A 18 -5.82 1.84 -2.38
C ALA A 18 -4.92 0.75 -2.98
N PHE A 19 -3.79 1.15 -3.58
CA PHE A 19 -2.78 0.23 -4.11
C PHE A 19 -2.25 -0.74 -3.04
N CYS A 20 -1.89 -0.26 -1.85
CA CYS A 20 -1.43 -1.11 -0.76
C CYS A 20 -2.49 -2.13 -0.31
N ASN A 21 -3.77 -1.73 -0.28
CA ASN A 21 -4.86 -2.65 0.05
C ASN A 21 -5.01 -3.76 -1.00
N ASP A 22 -4.89 -3.43 -2.29
CA ASP A 22 -4.96 -4.41 -3.38
C ASP A 22 -3.79 -5.40 -3.30
N ILE A 23 -2.57 -4.90 -3.08
CA ILE A 23 -1.38 -5.73 -2.86
C ILE A 23 -1.57 -6.66 -1.65
N PHE A 24 -2.15 -6.16 -0.56
CA PHE A 24 -2.47 -6.98 0.60
C PHE A 24 -3.38 -8.15 0.22
N GLN A 25 -4.44 -7.93 -0.56
CA GLN A 25 -5.32 -9.03 -1.01
C GLN A 25 -4.57 -10.07 -1.86
N ILE A 26 -3.67 -9.63 -2.74
CA ILE A 26 -2.82 -10.53 -3.54
C ILE A 26 -1.95 -11.40 -2.64
N MET A 27 -1.35 -10.83 -1.60
CA MET A 27 -0.53 -11.57 -0.63
C MET A 27 -1.29 -12.65 0.14
N GLN A 28 -2.63 -12.56 0.23
CA GLN A 28 -3.46 -13.56 0.88
C GLN A 28 -3.81 -14.76 -0.02
N TYR A 29 -3.48 -14.72 -1.32
CA TYR A 29 -3.72 -15.83 -2.25
C TYR A 29 -2.97 -17.09 -1.82
N GLU A 30 -3.54 -18.27 -2.03
CA GLU A 30 -3.07 -19.52 -1.40
C GLU A 30 -1.61 -19.88 -1.69
N GLY A 31 -1.13 -19.60 -2.90
CA GLY A 31 0.27 -19.84 -3.27
C GLY A 31 1.25 -18.83 -2.66
N LEU A 32 0.79 -17.60 -2.38
CA LEU A 32 1.65 -16.51 -1.90
C LEU A 32 1.59 -16.34 -0.38
N LYS A 33 0.47 -16.67 0.28
CA LYS A 33 0.27 -16.52 1.72
C LYS A 33 1.30 -17.30 2.55
N ALA A 34 1.73 -18.46 2.03
CA ALA A 34 2.70 -19.35 2.64
C ALA A 34 4.16 -18.96 2.35
N ASP A 35 4.43 -18.20 1.29
CA ASP A 35 5.76 -17.68 0.98
C ASP A 35 6.01 -16.39 1.78
N ASN A 36 6.49 -16.57 3.01
CA ASN A 36 6.80 -15.44 3.90
C ASN A 36 7.92 -14.54 3.35
N ALA A 37 8.86 -15.07 2.56
CA ALA A 37 9.98 -14.29 2.05
C ALA A 37 9.49 -13.31 0.97
N LEU A 38 8.79 -13.82 -0.04
CA LEU A 38 8.24 -13.01 -1.12
C LEU A 38 7.16 -12.05 -0.61
N LYS A 39 6.26 -12.52 0.27
CA LYS A 39 5.24 -11.68 0.92
C LYS A 39 5.87 -10.50 1.67
N ASN A 40 6.93 -10.73 2.43
CA ASN A 40 7.60 -9.66 3.18
C ASN A 40 8.27 -8.64 2.25
N GLN A 41 8.86 -9.08 1.14
CA GLN A 41 9.44 -8.16 0.15
C GLN A 41 8.34 -7.29 -0.50
N ILE A 42 7.27 -7.92 -0.97
CA ILE A 42 6.13 -7.23 -1.59
C ILE A 42 5.51 -6.22 -0.61
N ASN A 43 5.25 -6.63 0.63
CA ASN A 43 4.65 -5.77 1.65
C ASN A 43 5.51 -4.52 1.91
N ARG A 44 6.83 -4.70 2.08
CA ARG A 44 7.77 -3.59 2.29
C ARG A 44 7.84 -2.64 1.09
N SER A 45 7.88 -3.18 -0.13
CA SER A 45 7.87 -2.37 -1.34
C SER A 45 6.58 -1.58 -1.50
N SER A 46 5.42 -2.18 -1.21
CA SER A 46 4.13 -1.48 -1.27
C SER A 46 4.01 -0.38 -0.23
N GLY A 47 4.39 -0.65 1.03
CA GLY A 47 4.42 0.36 2.09
C GLY A 47 5.33 1.53 1.75
N SER A 48 6.51 1.26 1.17
CA SER A 48 7.42 2.31 0.71
C SER A 48 6.82 3.23 -0.35
N ILE A 49 5.85 2.79 -1.16
CA ILE A 49 5.16 3.68 -2.11
C ILE A 49 4.31 4.67 -1.32
N MET A 50 3.46 4.16 -0.41
CA MET A 50 2.59 4.99 0.44
C MET A 50 3.38 5.94 1.37
N ASP A 51 4.54 5.53 1.85
CA ASP A 51 5.39 6.35 2.72
C ASP A 51 6.08 7.52 1.98
N ASN A 52 6.19 7.45 0.64
CA ASN A 52 6.87 8.46 -0.19
C ASN A 52 5.92 9.31 -1.05
N THR A 53 4.61 9.22 -0.80
CA THR A 53 3.57 10.02 -1.47
C THR A 53 3.10 11.17 -0.59
#